data_AF-A0A382D213-F1
#
_entry.id   AF-A0A382D213-F1
#
_cell.length_a   1.000
_cell.length_b   1.000
_cell.length_c   1.000
_cell.angle_alpha   90.00
_cell.angle_beta   90.00
_cell.angle_gamma   90.00
#
_symmetry.space_group_name_H-M   'P 1'
#
loop_
_entity.id
_entity.type
_entity.pdbx_description
1 polymer ?
#
loop_
_entity_poly.entity_id
_entity_poly.type
_entity_poly.pdbx_seq_one_letter_code
_entity_poly.pdbx_strand_id
1 'polypeptide(L)' 'MMKYGSIAGGEKSTVDAACRILENGGNAIDSAVGAVFTSMVSEYNLTGPGGGG' A
#
# COMPACT_ATOMS: atom_id res chain seq x y z
N MET A 1 -16.12 -6.09 -6.09
CA MET A 1 -15.81 -6.50 -4.70
C MET A 1 -14.52 -7.29 -4.74
N MET A 2 -13.46 -6.86 -4.06
CA MET A 2 -12.23 -7.67 -3.99
C MET A 2 -12.55 -9.02 -3.35
N LYS A 3 -12.09 -10.10 -3.98
CA LYS A 3 -12.39 -11.47 -3.55
C LYS A 3 -11.45 -11.97 -2.45
N TYR A 4 -10.32 -11.27 -2.23
CA TYR A 4 -9.14 -11.78 -1.51
C TYR A 4 -8.84 -11.04 -0.20
N GLY A 5 -9.58 -9.98 0.13
CA GLY A 5 -9.32 -9.15 1.29
C GLY A 5 -9.81 -7.71 1.09
N SER A 6 -9.49 -6.83 2.03
CA SER A 6 -9.79 -5.40 1.94
C SER A 6 -8.51 -4.60 2.19
N ILE A 7 -8.29 -3.57 1.38
CA ILE A 7 -7.20 -2.61 1.51
C ILE A 7 -7.82 -1.24 1.82
N ALA A 8 -7.25 -0.53 2.79
CA ALA A 8 -7.64 0.83 3.15
C ALA A 8 -6.37 1.67 3.36
N GLY A 9 -6.40 2.93 2.93
CA GLY A 9 -5.29 3.86 3.00
C GLY A 9 -5.75 5.30 2.75
N GLY A 10 -4.91 6.27 3.11
CA GLY A 10 -5.24 7.71 3.01
C GLY A 10 -5.18 8.27 1.59
N GLU A 11 -4.45 7.60 0.69
CA GLU A 11 -4.22 8.03 -0.68
C GLU A 11 -4.55 6.92 -1.68
N LYS A 12 -5.10 7.29 -2.84
CA LYS A 12 -5.63 6.35 -3.81
C LYS A 12 -4.54 5.47 -4.44
N SER A 13 -3.42 6.05 -4.85
CA SER A 13 -2.31 5.31 -5.44
C SER A 13 -1.68 4.31 -4.45
N THR A 14 -1.60 4.66 -3.15
CA THR A 14 -1.21 3.75 -2.06
C THR A 14 -2.14 2.54 -2.00
N VAL A 15 -3.46 2.76 -2.02
CA VAL A 15 -4.46 1.67 -2.04
C VAL A 15 -4.36 0.84 -3.32
N ASP A 16 -4.30 1.49 -4.49
CA ASP A 16 -4.25 0.81 -5.78
C ASP A 16 -2.99 -0.07 -5.93
N ALA A 17 -1.85 0.37 -5.39
CA ALA A 17 -0.62 -0.41 -5.38
C ALA A 17 -0.74 -1.69 -4.53
N ALA A 18 -1.24 -1.57 -3.30
CA ALA A 18 -1.49 -2.72 -2.44
C ALA A 18 -2.55 -3.68 -3.00
N CYS A 19 -3.59 -3.14 -3.64
CA CYS A 19 -4.62 -3.92 -4.32
C CYS A 19 -4.04 -4.78 -5.44
N ARG A 20 -3.21 -4.19 -6.31
CA ARG A 20 -2.55 -4.91 -7.40
C ARG A 20 -1.66 -6.05 -6.90
N ILE A 21 -0.95 -5.85 -5.79
CA ILE A 21 -0.11 -6.91 -5.20
C ILE A 21 -0.98 -8.09 -4.75
N LEU A 22 -2.09 -7.82 -4.07
CA LEU A 22 -3.01 -8.86 -3.61
C LEU A 22 -3.67 -9.59 -4.78
N GLU A 23 -4.07 -8.87 -5.83
CA GLU A 23 -4.64 -9.42 -7.06
C GLU A 23 -3.64 -10.30 -7.83
N ASN A 24 -2.35 -9.97 -7.74
CA ASN A 24 -1.26 -10.73 -8.34
C ASN A 24 -0.78 -11.91 -7.47
N GLY A 25 -1.49 -12.23 -6.38
CA GLY A 25 -1.20 -13.37 -5.52
C GLY A 25 -0.21 -13.09 -4.39
N GLY A 26 0.18 -11.84 -4.17
CA GLY A 26 0.92 -11.43 -2.97
C GLY A 26 0.07 -11.56 -1.71
N ASN A 27 0.73 -11.73 -0.57
CA ASN A 27 0.05 -11.79 0.72
C ASN A 27 -0.16 -10.38 1.32
N ALA A 28 -0.82 -10.31 2.49
CA ALA A 28 -1.10 -9.04 3.15
C ALA A 28 0.16 -8.20 3.49
N ILE A 29 1.28 -8.86 3.81
CA ILE A 29 2.56 -8.20 4.11
C ILE A 29 3.17 -7.64 2.83
N ASP A 30 3.16 -8.38 1.73
CA ASP A 30 3.64 -7.89 0.42
C ASP A 30 2.85 -6.63 0.01
N SER A 31 1.53 -6.67 0.15
CA SER A 31 0.65 -5.54 -0.11
C SER A 31 0.96 -4.36 0.80
N ALA A 32 1.16 -4.57 2.11
CA ALA A 32 1.49 -3.52 3.06
C ALA A 32 2.83 -2.84 2.73
N VAL A 33 3.86 -3.62 2.39
CA VAL A 33 5.18 -3.10 2.00
C VAL A 33 5.07 -2.28 0.71
N GLY A 34 4.35 -2.77 -0.30
CA GLY A 34 4.11 -2.01 -1.54
C GLY A 34 3.34 -0.72 -1.32
N ALA A 35 2.33 -0.72 -0.43
CA ALA A 35 1.63 0.49 -0.01
C ALA A 35 2.58 1.48 0.66
N VAL A 36 3.44 1.03 1.58
CA VAL A 36 4.42 1.90 2.27
C VAL A 36 5.37 2.56 1.28
N PHE A 37 5.93 1.83 0.32
CA PHE A 37 6.80 2.45 -0.70
C PHE A 37 6.05 3.46 -1.57
N THR A 38 4.78 3.19 -1.89
CA THR A 38 3.96 4.12 -2.67
C THR A 38 3.64 5.38 -1.88
N SER A 39 3.27 5.24 -0.60
CA SER A 39 2.95 6.38 0.27
C SER A 39 4.16 7.26 0.59
N MET A 40 5.40 6.74 0.54
CA MET A 40 6.60 7.57 0.60
C MET A 40 6.67 8.61 -0.53
N VAL A 41 6.02 8.35 -1.66
CA VAL A 41 5.98 9.24 -2.81
C VAL A 41 4.68 10.04 -2.85
N SER A 42 3.53 9.40 -2.67
CA SER A 42 2.22 10.04 -2.78
C SER A 42 1.77 10.78 -1.52
N GLU A 43 2.31 10.42 -0.36
CA GLU A 43 2.01 10.97 0.97
C GLU A 43 3.31 11.46 1.65
N TYR A 44 4.21 12.08 0.88
CA TYR A 44 5.59 12.43 1.29
C TYR A 44 5.71 13.34 2.53
N ASN A 45 4.65 14.08 2.89
CA ASN A 45 4.62 14.88 4.13
C ASN A 45 4.33 14.03 5.38
N LEU A 46 3.85 12.79 5.21
CA LEU A 46 3.38 11.90 6.28
C LEU A 46 4.26 10.66 6.44
N THR A 47 4.78 10.10 5.34
CA THR A 47 5.62 8.89 5.32
C THR A 47 6.86 9.12 4.48
N GLY A 48 7.98 8.51 4.89
CA GLY A 48 9.25 8.58 4.17
C GLY A 48 10.28 7.59 4.73
N PRO A 49 11.36 7.27 3.99
CA PRO A 49 12.39 6.32 4.43
C PRO A 49 13.22 6.81 5.64
N GLY A 50 13.16 8.10 5.97
CA GLY A 50 13.79 8.68 7.16
C GLY A 50 12.91 8.64 8.42
N GLY A 51 11.67 8.15 8.33
CA GLY A 51 10.75 7.99 9.45
C GLY A 51 10.86 6.61 10.11
N GLY A 52 9.75 6.14 10.68
CA GLY A 52 9.61 4.78 11.24
C GLY A 52 8.15 4.34 11.30
N GLY A 53 7.90 3.04 11.48
CA GLY A 53 6.56 2.42 11.49
C GLY A 53 6.61 0.93 11.74
#